data_AF-A0A9Q0M546-F1
#
_entry.id   AF-A0A9Q0M546-F1
#
_cell.length_a   1.000
_cell.length_b   1.000
_cell.length_c   1.000
_cell.angle_alpha   90.00
_cell.angle_beta   90.00
_cell.angle_gamma   90.00
#
_symmetry.space_group_name_H-M   'P 1'
#
loop_
_entity.id
_entity.type
_entity.pdbx_description
1 polymer ?
#
loop_
_entity_poly.entity_id
_entity_poly.type
_entity_poly.pdbx_seq_one_letter_code
_entity_poly.pdbx_strand_id
1 'polypeptide(L)'
;MEEKKLERMSALRSIVIDHYNQQLDAKDEHNSSTITINWDDVQMEMEQQRLNFRSNFEFALLSAFSLDPVDGYTTEKVKIDRELFQLIANYVQQSDAVKTNKIAAIRFCRFLSSEATYLNSEQKLFIRSIADRIIEEDIQVQPIIVDVFIALTQSSPENIQFALSIYERYIQTNFELKITILNLLFNGLLQHQMEKELYSFMKQYHHFLTPDFESIGQLLRLLAKKSTFVKEPKMIFDVFRFISQSNFSLIDKRFCTTLVEKVMKHKLEYENIQSTKIHRDGKCSCCGEQLPGVTLEQFKELKANFRQIIFDKNDQYMIMNLPEYEVQLFEFEELMRNTRQSGSSRYDLVIDGLNISYRRSATLLPDKTGLRTYAKVYKVKDLDQHICHILQFNRVFERFQRILLIGRDHMKKWFALNRLIRQNKKHLDHCFLLNRTRDDNYILYAAVQHPNIRILSSDYFRDHQTKFNEWYLRKDNDGSIDRPNLPLIFNRWLRQSKIRLIDDHRMEEPNRFDMRIHISPMTNQAEPRLHFPIVTKVDPYQNEDHEYEWICCTKGDNKPGKL
;
A
#
# COMPACT_ATOMS: atom_id res chain seq x y z
N MET A 1 -9.66 -25.07 15.55
CA MET A 1 -8.27 -25.31 16.05
C MET A 1 -7.69 -24.02 16.61
N GLU A 2 -7.83 -22.90 15.90
CA GLU A 2 -7.40 -21.57 16.36
C GLU A 2 -8.20 -21.04 17.55
N GLU A 3 -9.51 -21.27 17.60
CA GLU A 3 -10.38 -20.90 18.74
C GLU A 3 -9.91 -21.54 20.06
N LYS A 4 -9.63 -22.85 20.04
CA LYS A 4 -9.03 -23.57 21.18
C LYS A 4 -7.62 -23.09 21.54
N LYS A 5 -6.87 -22.51 20.60
CA LYS A 5 -5.56 -21.91 20.87
C LYS A 5 -5.73 -20.58 21.59
N LEU A 6 -6.65 -19.74 21.12
CA LEU A 6 -6.99 -18.45 21.74
C LEU A 6 -7.53 -18.62 23.17
N GLU A 7 -8.42 -19.59 23.39
CA GLU A 7 -8.93 -19.93 24.73
C GLU A 7 -7.78 -20.28 25.70
N ARG A 8 -6.82 -21.09 25.26
CA ARG A 8 -5.66 -21.46 26.09
C ARG A 8 -4.71 -20.29 26.34
N MET A 9 -4.48 -19.43 25.35
CA MET A 9 -3.68 -18.21 25.52
C MET A 9 -4.35 -17.25 26.52
N SER A 10 -5.68 -17.11 26.43
CA SER A 10 -6.46 -16.30 27.37
C SER A 10 -6.39 -16.86 28.78
N ALA A 11 -6.52 -18.18 28.94
CA ALA A 11 -6.43 -18.83 30.23
C ALA A 11 -5.03 -18.70 30.85
N LEU A 12 -3.96 -18.89 30.07
CA LEU A 12 -2.58 -18.64 30.52
C LEU A 12 -2.40 -17.19 30.98
N ARG A 13 -2.94 -16.22 30.23
CA ARG A 13 -2.87 -14.80 30.59
C ARG A 13 -3.59 -14.52 31.91
N SER A 14 -4.77 -15.10 32.12
CA SER A 14 -5.50 -15.00 33.39
C SER A 14 -4.70 -15.54 34.57
N ILE A 15 -4.14 -16.75 34.44
CA ILE A 15 -3.33 -17.37 35.50
C ILE A 15 -2.13 -16.47 35.86
N VAL A 16 -1.40 -15.98 34.86
CA VAL A 16 -0.24 -15.09 35.11
C VAL A 16 -0.65 -13.79 35.81
N ILE A 17 -1.79 -13.20 35.44
CA ILE A 17 -2.32 -12.00 36.10
C ILE A 17 -2.73 -12.30 37.54
N ASP A 18 -3.34 -13.46 37.80
CA ASP A 18 -3.76 -13.85 39.15
C ASP A 18 -2.55 -14.05 40.07
N HIS A 19 -1.50 -14.73 39.59
CA HIS A 19 -0.22 -14.86 40.31
C HIS A 19 0.45 -13.50 40.54
N TYR A 20 0.38 -12.61 39.57
CA TYR A 20 0.89 -11.24 39.72
C TYR A 20 0.17 -10.45 40.80
N ASN A 21 -1.17 -10.50 40.82
CA ASN A 21 -1.99 -9.79 41.80
C ASN A 21 -1.78 -10.34 43.22
N GLN A 22 -1.66 -11.67 43.38
CA GLN A 22 -1.36 -12.27 44.68
C GLN A 22 -0.02 -11.77 45.26
N GLN A 23 0.99 -11.59 44.39
CA GLN A 23 2.28 -11.04 44.81
C GLN A 23 2.22 -9.53 45.08
N LEU A 24 1.33 -8.81 44.40
CA LEU A 24 1.08 -7.39 44.65
C LEU A 24 0.43 -7.20 46.04
N ASP A 25 -0.58 -8.00 46.37
CA ASP A 25 -1.25 -7.97 47.68
C ASP A 25 -0.27 -8.33 48.81
N ALA A 26 0.57 -9.36 48.61
CA ALA A 26 1.61 -9.74 49.57
C ALA A 26 2.71 -8.67 49.74
N LYS A 27 3.00 -7.90 48.69
CA LYS A 27 3.98 -6.80 48.74
C LYS A 27 3.50 -5.67 49.66
N ASP A 28 2.22 -5.32 49.59
CA ASP A 28 1.61 -4.29 50.43
C ASP A 28 1.56 -4.71 51.90
N GLU A 29 1.48 -6.03 52.18
CA GLU A 29 1.52 -6.57 53.53
C GLU A 29 2.94 -6.72 54.12
N HIS A 30 3.97 -6.96 53.30
CA HIS A 30 5.30 -7.37 53.79
C HIS A 30 6.45 -6.42 53.41
N ASN A 31 6.16 -5.25 52.83
CA ASN A 31 7.15 -4.20 52.52
C ASN A 31 8.32 -4.70 51.62
N SER A 32 8.04 -5.68 50.74
CA SER A 32 9.01 -6.17 49.76
C SER A 32 9.27 -5.12 48.67
N SER A 33 10.52 -4.97 48.22
CA SER A 33 10.89 -3.95 47.23
C SER A 33 10.58 -4.33 45.78
N THR A 34 10.38 -5.63 45.48
CA THR A 34 10.24 -6.15 44.11
C THR A 34 9.19 -7.25 44.01
N ILE A 35 8.37 -7.22 42.95
CA ILE A 35 7.41 -8.28 42.61
C ILE A 35 8.16 -9.37 41.83
N THR A 36 7.99 -10.63 42.22
CA THR A 36 8.56 -11.79 41.52
C THR A 36 7.49 -12.85 41.33
N ILE A 37 7.31 -13.33 40.10
CA ILE A 37 6.40 -14.44 39.78
C ILE A 37 7.19 -15.74 39.86
N ASN A 38 6.66 -16.74 40.57
CA ASN A 38 7.17 -18.10 40.52
C ASN A 38 6.60 -18.81 39.29
N TRP A 39 7.39 -18.90 38.23
CA TRP A 39 6.95 -19.46 36.94
C TRP A 39 6.68 -20.97 37.00
N ASP A 40 7.30 -21.69 37.93
CA ASP A 40 7.03 -23.12 38.14
C ASP A 40 5.62 -23.34 38.68
N ASP A 41 5.13 -22.45 39.56
CA ASP A 41 3.76 -22.52 40.10
C ASP A 41 2.73 -22.22 39.01
N VAL A 42 3.00 -21.22 38.15
CA VAL A 42 2.17 -20.91 36.98
C VAL A 42 2.10 -22.12 36.04
N GLN A 43 3.23 -22.76 35.75
CA GLN A 43 3.27 -23.94 34.90
C GLN A 43 2.54 -25.13 35.54
N MET A 44 2.71 -25.36 36.84
CA MET A 44 2.01 -26.42 37.56
C MET A 44 0.49 -26.21 37.53
N GLU A 45 0.02 -24.97 37.74
CA GLU A 45 -1.40 -24.64 37.66
C GLU A 45 -1.96 -24.88 36.24
N MET A 46 -1.20 -24.49 35.21
CA MET A 46 -1.55 -24.78 33.83
C MET A 46 -1.72 -26.28 33.55
N GLU A 47 -0.83 -27.11 34.09
CA GLU A 47 -0.89 -28.57 33.96
C GLU A 47 -2.10 -29.16 34.70
N GLN A 48 -2.39 -28.66 35.91
CA GLN A 48 -3.58 -29.04 36.69
C GLN A 48 -4.88 -28.70 35.95
N GLN A 49 -4.93 -27.55 35.30
CA GLN A 49 -6.06 -27.13 34.46
C GLN A 49 -6.10 -27.83 33.08
N ARG A 50 -5.17 -28.74 32.79
CA ARG A 50 -5.04 -29.48 31.52
C ARG A 50 -4.89 -28.57 30.30
N LEU A 51 -4.24 -27.42 30.49
CA LEU A 51 -4.02 -26.41 29.45
C LEU A 51 -2.68 -26.61 28.72
N ASN A 52 -2.15 -27.83 28.67
CA ASN A 52 -0.82 -28.11 28.12
C ASN A 52 -0.64 -27.56 26.69
N PHE A 53 0.46 -26.86 26.48
CA PHE A 53 0.93 -26.44 25.16
C PHE A 53 1.82 -27.52 24.55
N ARG A 54 1.75 -27.66 23.22
CA ARG A 54 2.69 -28.52 22.48
C ARG A 54 4.07 -27.88 22.30
N SER A 55 4.15 -26.57 22.48
CA SER A 55 5.39 -25.79 22.50
C SER A 55 5.88 -25.62 23.93
N ASN A 56 7.17 -25.28 24.11
CA ASN A 56 7.72 -24.92 25.42
C ASN A 56 6.91 -23.77 26.06
N PHE A 57 6.87 -23.75 27.39
CA PHE A 57 6.08 -22.81 28.19
C PHE A 57 6.41 -21.35 27.85
N GLU A 58 7.68 -21.03 27.62
CA GLU A 58 8.15 -19.71 27.25
C GLU A 58 7.52 -19.23 25.94
N PHE A 59 7.38 -20.08 24.93
CA PHE A 59 6.71 -19.70 23.68
C PHE A 59 5.23 -19.39 23.88
N ALA A 60 4.58 -20.09 24.80
CA ALA A 60 3.20 -19.84 25.13
C ALA A 60 3.06 -18.49 25.85
N LEU A 61 3.97 -18.17 26.77
CA LEU A 61 4.04 -16.86 27.42
C LEU A 61 4.23 -15.73 26.41
N LEU A 62 5.25 -15.84 25.54
CA LEU A 62 5.49 -14.83 24.50
C LEU A 62 4.25 -14.64 23.62
N SER A 63 3.57 -15.72 23.23
CA SER A 63 2.38 -15.66 22.37
C SER A 63 1.14 -15.09 23.06
N ALA A 64 0.96 -15.35 24.37
CA ALA A 64 -0.19 -14.87 25.14
C ALA A 64 -0.11 -13.36 25.45
N PHE A 65 1.13 -12.85 25.53
CA PHE A 65 1.41 -11.45 25.84
C PHE A 65 1.90 -10.64 24.63
N SER A 66 2.06 -11.24 23.45
CA SER A 66 2.33 -10.52 22.19
C SER A 66 1.08 -10.00 21.47
N LEU A 67 -0.11 -10.12 22.06
CA LEU A 67 -1.37 -9.72 21.42
C LEU A 67 -1.64 -8.22 21.62
N ASP A 68 -2.00 -7.55 20.53
CA ASP A 68 -2.47 -6.16 20.56
C ASP A 68 -3.62 -5.99 21.56
N PRO A 69 -3.69 -4.85 22.27
CA PRO A 69 -4.78 -4.57 23.19
C PRO A 69 -6.11 -4.54 22.40
N VAL A 70 -6.92 -5.58 22.58
CA VAL A 70 -8.32 -5.66 22.10
C VAL A 70 -9.10 -4.45 22.62
N ASP A 71 -9.84 -3.74 21.75
CA ASP A 71 -10.65 -2.57 22.10
C ASP A 71 -11.34 -2.69 23.49
N GLY A 72 -11.08 -1.74 24.39
CA GLY A 72 -11.65 -1.68 25.75
C GLY A 72 -10.66 -1.78 26.92
N TYR A 73 -9.35 -1.63 26.70
CA TYR A 73 -8.35 -1.60 27.79
C TYR A 73 -8.52 -0.38 28.69
N THR A 74 -8.60 -0.61 30.00
CA THR A 74 -8.49 0.44 31.02
C THR A 74 -7.02 0.81 31.24
N THR A 75 -6.74 2.03 31.70
CA THR A 75 -5.38 2.52 32.01
C THR A 75 -4.62 1.58 32.98
N GLU A 76 -5.34 0.93 33.90
CA GLU A 76 -4.78 -0.03 34.86
C GLU A 76 -4.30 -1.32 34.19
N LYS A 77 -5.06 -1.87 33.24
CA LYS A 77 -4.63 -3.07 32.49
C LYS A 77 -3.36 -2.83 31.68
N VAL A 78 -3.23 -1.64 31.08
CA VAL A 78 -2.01 -1.24 30.37
C VAL A 78 -0.80 -1.17 31.30
N LYS A 79 -0.98 -0.75 32.56
CA LYS A 79 0.10 -0.72 33.56
C LYS A 79 0.53 -2.13 33.96
N ILE A 80 -0.42 -3.02 34.23
CA ILE A 80 -0.16 -4.42 34.60
C ILE A 80 0.58 -5.14 33.46
N ASP A 81 0.12 -4.99 32.22
CA ASP A 81 0.77 -5.63 31.07
C ASP A 81 2.23 -5.19 30.88
N ARG A 82 2.56 -3.94 31.21
CA ARG A 82 3.95 -3.43 31.16
C ARG A 82 4.84 -4.05 32.23
N GLU A 83 4.34 -4.19 33.45
CA GLU A 83 5.07 -4.82 34.55
C GLU A 83 5.27 -6.31 34.25
N LEU A 84 4.24 -6.98 33.73
CA LEU A 84 4.30 -8.36 33.27
C LEU A 84 5.27 -8.56 32.09
N PHE A 85 5.30 -7.63 31.13
CA PHE A 85 6.24 -7.70 30.00
C PHE A 85 7.69 -7.85 30.49
N GLN A 86 8.10 -7.06 31.49
CA GLN A 86 9.47 -7.14 32.03
C GLN A 86 9.74 -8.44 32.79
N LEU A 87 8.78 -8.90 33.60
CA LEU A 87 8.91 -10.15 34.34
C LEU A 87 9.04 -11.34 33.38
N ILE A 88 8.20 -11.38 32.34
CA ILE A 88 8.26 -12.40 31.28
C ILE A 88 9.58 -12.29 30.51
N ALA A 89 9.98 -11.09 30.09
CA ALA A 89 11.21 -10.89 29.34
C ALA A 89 12.44 -11.39 30.11
N ASN A 90 12.55 -11.06 31.40
CA ASN A 90 13.67 -11.49 32.24
C ASN A 90 13.69 -13.01 32.43
N TYR A 91 12.53 -13.63 32.67
CA TYR A 91 12.41 -15.08 32.78
C TYR A 91 12.80 -15.78 31.49
N VAL A 92 12.21 -15.38 30.36
CA VAL A 92 12.43 -16.02 29.06
C VAL A 92 13.88 -15.83 28.59
N GLN A 93 14.50 -14.68 28.85
CA GLN A 93 15.92 -14.43 28.54
C GLN A 93 16.87 -15.41 29.28
N GLN A 94 16.50 -15.82 30.50
CA GLN A 94 17.29 -16.77 31.30
C GLN A 94 17.01 -18.23 30.95
N SER A 95 15.93 -18.53 30.21
CA SER A 95 15.55 -19.89 29.85
C SER A 95 16.58 -20.60 28.95
N ASP A 96 16.72 -21.92 29.15
CA ASP A 96 17.52 -22.76 28.26
C ASP A 96 16.93 -22.82 26.85
N ALA A 97 15.61 -22.63 26.72
CA ALA A 97 14.93 -22.58 25.44
C ALA A 97 15.51 -21.48 24.54
N VAL A 98 15.62 -20.24 25.04
CA VAL A 98 16.20 -19.12 24.28
C VAL A 98 17.70 -19.27 24.07
N LYS A 99 18.43 -19.82 25.05
CA LYS A 99 19.89 -20.00 24.96
C LYS A 99 20.29 -21.04 23.92
N THR A 100 19.53 -22.11 23.78
CA THR A 100 19.89 -23.28 22.97
C THR A 100 19.15 -23.36 21.63
N ASN A 101 17.96 -22.76 21.51
CA ASN A 101 17.14 -22.84 20.31
C ASN A 101 17.09 -21.49 19.56
N LYS A 102 17.62 -21.47 18.34
CA LYS A 102 17.68 -20.28 17.49
C LYS A 102 16.32 -19.69 17.16
N ILE A 103 15.34 -20.54 16.85
CA ILE A 103 13.96 -20.10 16.55
C ILE A 103 13.33 -19.48 17.80
N ALA A 104 13.64 -20.01 18.99
CA ALA A 104 13.20 -19.42 20.26
C ALA A 104 13.82 -18.03 20.46
N ALA A 105 15.12 -17.90 20.24
CA ALA A 105 15.80 -16.61 20.35
C ALA A 105 15.25 -15.56 19.37
N ILE A 106 15.00 -15.92 18.10
CA ILE A 106 14.43 -15.00 17.10
C ILE A 106 13.02 -14.55 17.51
N ARG A 107 12.16 -15.49 17.92
CA ARG A 107 10.81 -15.13 18.38
C ARG A 107 10.83 -14.30 19.65
N PHE A 108 11.79 -14.55 20.53
CA PHE A 108 12.00 -13.72 21.71
C PHE A 108 12.44 -12.31 21.34
N CYS A 109 13.33 -12.13 20.35
CA CYS A 109 13.66 -10.81 19.81
C CYS A 109 12.41 -10.07 19.27
N ARG A 110 11.52 -10.77 18.57
CA ARG A 110 10.26 -10.21 18.07
C ARG A 110 9.29 -9.83 19.19
N PHE A 111 9.23 -10.61 20.26
CA PHE A 111 8.48 -10.23 21.46
C PHE A 111 9.08 -8.99 22.15
N LEU A 112 10.40 -8.95 22.32
CA LEU A 112 11.07 -7.79 22.89
C LEU A 112 10.76 -6.51 22.10
N SER A 113 10.71 -6.61 20.77
CA SER A 113 10.51 -5.46 19.91
C SER A 113 9.08 -4.91 19.89
N SER A 114 8.08 -5.68 20.32
CA SER A 114 6.70 -5.18 20.40
C SER A 114 6.54 -4.08 21.44
N GLU A 115 7.44 -4.00 22.42
CA GLU A 115 7.42 -3.06 23.54
C GLU A 115 8.77 -2.33 23.67
N ALA A 116 9.26 -1.81 22.55
CA ALA A 116 10.59 -1.23 22.40
C ALA A 116 10.97 -0.16 23.45
N THR A 117 10.00 0.62 23.94
CA THR A 117 10.23 1.67 24.96
C THR A 117 10.73 1.11 26.29
N TYR A 118 10.57 -0.19 26.53
CA TYR A 118 10.91 -0.86 27.77
C TYR A 118 12.22 -1.65 27.70
N LEU A 119 12.88 -1.69 26.54
CA LEU A 119 14.09 -2.48 26.38
C LEU A 119 15.28 -1.90 27.15
N ASN A 120 15.86 -2.71 28.02
CA ASN A 120 17.11 -2.41 28.69
C ASN A 120 18.31 -2.63 27.75
N SER A 121 19.51 -2.20 28.16
CA SER A 121 20.72 -2.29 27.33
C SER A 121 21.11 -3.74 27.00
N GLU A 122 20.91 -4.69 27.93
CA GLU A 122 21.22 -6.10 27.72
C GLU A 122 20.30 -6.73 26.67
N GLN A 123 19.00 -6.43 26.72
CA GLN A 123 18.01 -6.90 25.74
C GLN A 123 18.29 -6.33 24.34
N LYS A 124 18.71 -5.06 24.25
CA LYS A 124 19.13 -4.45 22.97
C LYS A 124 20.36 -5.14 22.38
N LEU A 125 21.35 -5.45 23.22
CA LEU A 125 22.54 -6.21 22.84
C LEU A 125 22.19 -7.65 22.46
N PHE A 126 21.24 -8.26 23.15
CA PHE A 126 20.75 -9.59 22.82
C PHE A 126 20.18 -9.63 21.40
N ILE A 127 19.28 -8.70 21.05
CA ILE A 127 18.72 -8.58 19.68
C ILE A 127 19.84 -8.49 18.64
N ARG A 128 20.85 -7.64 18.89
CA ARG A 128 22.00 -7.50 18.00
C ARG A 128 22.81 -8.79 17.87
N SER A 129 23.07 -9.48 18.97
CA SER A 129 23.84 -10.73 18.98
C SER A 129 23.13 -11.85 18.19
N ILE A 130 21.80 -11.88 18.22
CA ILE A 130 21.01 -12.83 17.42
C ILE A 130 21.12 -12.49 15.94
N ALA A 131 21.05 -11.20 15.57
CA ALA A 131 21.26 -10.76 14.20
C ALA A 131 22.68 -11.10 13.70
N ASP A 132 23.72 -10.88 14.52
CA ASP A 132 25.10 -11.26 14.21
C ASP A 132 25.22 -12.76 13.91
N ARG A 133 24.67 -13.63 14.77
CA ARG A 133 24.69 -15.09 14.54
C ARG A 133 24.00 -15.50 13.24
N ILE A 134 22.88 -14.87 12.91
CA ILE A 134 22.12 -15.16 11.68
C ILE A 134 22.95 -14.79 10.43
N ILE A 135 23.75 -13.72 10.52
CA ILE A 135 24.68 -13.32 9.48
C ILE A 135 25.86 -14.29 9.38
N GLU A 136 26.47 -14.67 10.52
CA GLU A 136 27.61 -15.60 10.57
C GLU A 136 27.25 -16.97 9.98
N GLU A 137 26.01 -17.41 10.19
CA GLU A 137 25.50 -18.69 9.70
C GLU A 137 24.89 -18.64 8.29
N ASP A 138 24.91 -17.46 7.65
CA ASP A 138 24.35 -17.23 6.30
C ASP A 138 22.90 -17.73 6.13
N ILE A 139 22.04 -17.44 7.11
CA ILE A 139 20.64 -17.86 7.06
C ILE A 139 19.87 -17.01 6.05
N GLN A 140 19.37 -17.65 4.98
CA GLN A 140 18.62 -17.00 3.89
C GLN A 140 17.09 -17.20 3.96
N VAL A 141 16.55 -17.58 5.12
CA VAL A 141 15.12 -17.86 5.28
C VAL A 141 14.33 -16.57 5.49
N GLN A 142 13.54 -16.16 4.50
CA GLN A 142 12.82 -14.87 4.47
C GLN A 142 12.04 -14.53 5.76
N PRO A 143 11.17 -15.40 6.32
CA PRO A 143 10.48 -15.09 7.57
C PRO A 143 11.42 -14.79 8.75
N ILE A 144 12.55 -15.50 8.83
CA ILE A 144 13.55 -15.29 9.89
C ILE A 144 14.22 -13.94 9.71
N ILE A 145 14.63 -13.60 8.49
CA ILE A 145 15.26 -12.31 8.19
C ILE A 145 14.30 -11.17 8.52
N VAL A 146 13.03 -11.28 8.12
CA VAL A 146 12.02 -10.25 8.41
C VAL A 146 11.85 -10.05 9.92
N ASP A 147 11.74 -11.12 10.71
CA ASP A 147 11.62 -11.03 12.17
C ASP A 147 12.81 -10.32 12.82
N VAL A 148 14.02 -10.60 12.34
CA VAL A 148 15.26 -9.95 12.80
C VAL A 148 15.25 -8.46 12.47
N PHE A 149 14.88 -8.09 11.24
CA PHE A 149 14.80 -6.69 10.85
C PHE A 149 13.72 -5.94 11.62
N ILE A 150 12.55 -6.55 11.86
CA ILE A 150 11.53 -5.98 12.75
C ILE A 150 12.16 -5.67 14.12
N ALA A 151 12.83 -6.66 14.73
CA ALA A 151 13.42 -6.49 16.04
C ALA A 151 14.51 -5.41 16.10
N LEU A 152 15.38 -5.37 15.09
CA LEU A 152 16.43 -4.35 14.99
C LEU A 152 15.82 -2.94 14.82
N THR A 153 14.87 -2.79 13.89
CA THR A 153 14.31 -1.47 13.52
C THR A 153 13.44 -0.83 14.58
N GLN A 154 12.83 -1.63 15.47
CA GLN A 154 11.98 -1.13 16.54
C GLN A 154 12.76 -0.86 17.83
N SER A 155 13.91 -1.50 18.05
CA SER A 155 14.54 -1.57 19.37
C SER A 155 15.35 -0.35 19.78
N SER A 156 16.22 0.17 18.90
CA SER A 156 17.09 1.32 19.22
C SER A 156 17.76 1.93 17.98
N PRO A 157 18.21 3.20 18.05
CA PRO A 157 19.00 3.81 16.97
C PRO A 157 20.27 3.01 16.63
N GLU A 158 20.97 2.48 17.62
CA GLU A 158 22.18 1.69 17.43
C GLU A 158 21.90 0.39 16.66
N ASN A 159 20.77 -0.26 16.95
CA ASN A 159 20.35 -1.46 16.24
C ASN A 159 19.87 -1.15 14.81
N ILE A 160 19.31 0.04 14.55
CA ILE A 160 19.03 0.49 13.17
C ILE A 160 20.33 0.73 12.40
N GLN A 161 21.31 1.38 13.01
CA GLN A 161 22.62 1.55 12.38
C GLN A 161 23.25 0.20 12.04
N PHE A 162 23.14 -0.77 12.94
CA PHE A 162 23.56 -2.14 12.66
C PHE A 162 22.76 -2.76 11.51
N ALA A 163 21.43 -2.63 11.49
CA ALA A 163 20.58 -3.09 10.38
C ALA A 163 20.99 -2.48 9.03
N LEU A 164 21.29 -1.17 9.01
CA LEU A 164 21.81 -0.45 7.83
C LEU A 164 23.20 -0.92 7.40
N SER A 165 23.98 -1.56 8.27
CA SER A 165 25.29 -2.11 7.89
C SER A 165 25.19 -3.51 7.26
N ILE A 166 24.05 -4.21 7.45
CA ILE A 166 23.89 -5.61 7.05
C ILE A 166 22.83 -5.83 5.96
N TYR A 167 21.91 -4.88 5.75
CA TYR A 167 20.76 -5.04 4.86
C TYR A 167 21.14 -5.36 3.41
N GLU A 168 22.26 -4.83 2.91
CA GLU A 168 22.71 -5.05 1.53
C GLU A 168 22.89 -6.54 1.21
N ARG A 169 23.25 -7.35 2.21
CA ARG A 169 23.39 -8.82 2.06
C ARG A 169 22.06 -9.49 1.71
N TYR A 170 20.96 -8.99 2.25
CA TYR A 170 19.64 -9.62 2.15
C TYR A 170 18.78 -9.03 1.03
N ILE A 171 19.01 -7.77 0.65
CA ILE A 171 18.23 -7.16 -0.43
C ILE A 171 18.66 -7.62 -1.83
N GLN A 172 19.79 -8.34 -1.94
CA GLN A 172 20.28 -8.87 -3.21
C GLN A 172 19.67 -10.23 -3.56
N THR A 173 19.14 -10.96 -2.58
CA THR A 173 18.72 -12.36 -2.76
C THR A 173 17.27 -12.50 -3.22
N ASN A 174 16.39 -11.65 -2.71
CA ASN A 174 14.96 -11.67 -3.03
C ASN A 174 14.39 -10.25 -3.02
N PHE A 175 13.71 -9.86 -4.10
CA PHE A 175 13.17 -8.51 -4.24
C PHE A 175 11.98 -8.23 -3.29
N GLU A 176 11.08 -9.20 -3.04
CA GLU A 176 10.00 -9.04 -2.07
C GLU A 176 10.58 -8.77 -0.68
N LEU A 177 11.56 -9.60 -0.28
CA LEU A 177 12.32 -9.40 0.95
C LEU A 177 13.01 -8.04 0.97
N LYS A 178 13.60 -7.59 -0.15
CA LYS A 178 14.16 -6.23 -0.29
C LYS A 178 13.13 -5.16 0.01
N ILE A 179 11.93 -5.21 -0.59
CA ILE A 179 10.88 -4.23 -0.33
C ILE A 179 10.48 -4.25 1.14
N THR A 180 10.28 -5.43 1.73
CA THR A 180 9.94 -5.56 3.15
C THR A 180 11.01 -4.95 4.04
N ILE A 181 12.29 -5.32 3.86
CA ILE A 181 13.41 -4.79 4.63
C ILE A 181 13.54 -3.28 4.46
N LEU A 182 13.44 -2.76 3.24
CA LEU A 182 13.58 -1.32 2.98
C LEU A 182 12.46 -0.51 3.65
N ASN A 183 11.22 -1.01 3.65
CA ASN A 183 10.11 -0.35 4.34
C ASN A 183 10.24 -0.47 5.88
N LEU A 184 10.72 -1.60 6.42
CA LEU A 184 11.02 -1.73 7.84
C LEU A 184 12.10 -0.72 8.28
N LEU A 185 13.20 -0.61 7.52
CA LEU A 185 14.26 0.36 7.77
C LEU A 185 13.75 1.79 7.69
N PHE A 186 12.95 2.13 6.67
CA PHE A 186 12.34 3.44 6.54
C PHE A 186 11.50 3.81 7.78
N ASN A 187 10.64 2.89 8.23
CA ASN A 187 9.79 3.09 9.40
C ASN A 187 10.61 3.18 10.69
N GLY A 188 11.65 2.35 10.86
CA GLY A 188 12.57 2.44 12.00
C GLY A 188 13.30 3.78 12.05
N LEU A 189 13.81 4.25 10.91
CA LEU A 189 14.46 5.56 10.80
C LEU A 189 13.53 6.71 11.17
N LEU A 190 12.25 6.63 10.80
CA LEU A 190 11.22 7.60 11.20
C LEU A 190 10.92 7.53 12.70
N GLN A 191 10.66 6.33 13.23
CA GLN A 191 10.34 6.07 14.64
C GLN A 191 11.44 6.61 15.56
N HIS A 192 12.70 6.33 15.22
CA HIS A 192 13.88 6.76 15.98
C HIS A 192 14.42 8.12 15.55
N GLN A 193 13.75 8.81 14.62
CA GLN A 193 13.99 10.21 14.27
C GLN A 193 15.42 10.45 13.75
N MET A 194 15.95 9.50 12.98
CA MET A 194 17.32 9.49 12.45
C MET A 194 17.40 10.28 11.13
N GLU A 195 17.35 11.61 11.23
CA GLU A 195 17.15 12.53 10.10
C GLU A 195 18.17 12.39 8.96
N LYS A 196 19.47 12.26 9.28
CA LYS A 196 20.54 12.22 8.27
C LYS A 196 20.54 10.91 7.50
N GLU A 197 20.44 9.81 8.23
CA GLU A 197 20.35 8.46 7.72
C GLU A 197 19.07 8.30 6.87
N LEU A 198 17.95 8.82 7.34
CA LEU A 198 16.68 8.83 6.60
C LEU A 198 16.81 9.55 5.26
N TYR A 199 17.42 10.74 5.24
CA TYR A 199 17.61 11.47 3.99
C TYR A 199 18.47 10.67 3.00
N SER A 200 19.62 10.13 3.45
CA SER A 200 20.51 9.32 2.62
C SER A 200 19.78 8.08 2.09
N PHE A 201 19.02 7.42 2.96
CA PHE A 201 18.24 6.24 2.63
C PHE A 201 17.16 6.53 1.58
N MET A 202 16.36 7.59 1.77
CA MET A 202 15.34 8.00 0.80
C MET A 202 15.95 8.39 -0.54
N LYS A 203 17.07 9.13 -0.53
CA LYS A 203 17.78 9.50 -1.76
C LYS A 203 18.10 8.30 -2.62
N GLN A 204 18.49 7.19 -2.00
CA GLN A 204 18.85 5.94 -2.69
C GLN A 204 17.64 5.07 -3.03
N TYR A 205 16.65 4.98 -2.14
CA TYR A 205 15.63 3.91 -2.19
C TYR A 205 14.18 4.36 -2.33
N HIS A 206 13.88 5.65 -2.50
CA HIS A 206 12.50 6.17 -2.52
C HIS A 206 11.55 5.48 -3.53
N HIS A 207 12.05 5.00 -4.68
CA HIS A 207 11.23 4.26 -5.66
C HIS A 207 10.72 2.89 -5.17
N PHE A 208 11.35 2.33 -4.13
CA PHE A 208 10.97 1.06 -3.52
C PHE A 208 10.11 1.24 -2.27
N LEU A 209 9.93 2.48 -1.80
CA LEU A 209 9.15 2.76 -0.61
C LEU A 209 7.65 2.75 -0.93
N THR A 210 6.90 2.13 -0.03
CA THR A 210 5.43 2.08 -0.04
C THR A 210 4.94 2.62 1.30
N PRO A 211 5.19 3.90 1.62
CA PRO A 211 4.79 4.46 2.89
C PRO A 211 3.27 4.47 3.02
N ASP A 212 2.76 4.29 4.23
CA ASP A 212 1.34 4.48 4.52
C ASP A 212 1.07 5.90 5.06
N PHE A 213 -0.19 6.20 5.36
CA PHE A 213 -0.57 7.51 5.90
C PHE A 213 0.16 7.84 7.22
N GLU A 214 0.38 6.86 8.09
CA GLU A 214 1.05 7.10 9.38
C GLU A 214 2.52 7.41 9.17
N SER A 215 3.21 6.67 8.29
CA SER A 215 4.61 6.88 7.94
C SER A 215 4.84 8.26 7.33
N ILE A 216 3.97 8.70 6.40
CA ILE A 216 3.98 10.08 5.88
C ILE A 216 3.75 11.09 7.01
N GLY A 217 2.81 10.82 7.93
CA GLY A 217 2.56 11.65 9.09
C GLY A 217 3.75 11.80 10.05
N GLN A 218 4.46 10.69 10.32
CA GLN A 218 5.69 10.69 11.11
C GLN A 218 6.80 11.49 10.43
N LEU A 219 6.95 11.33 9.11
CA LEU A 219 7.89 12.12 8.32
C LEU A 219 7.59 13.62 8.40
N LEU A 220 6.33 14.03 8.24
CA LEU A 220 5.93 15.43 8.41
C LEU A 220 6.21 15.96 9.82
N ARG A 221 5.95 15.14 10.86
CA ARG A 221 6.28 15.50 12.25
C ARG A 221 7.78 15.65 12.47
N LEU A 222 8.59 14.81 11.84
CA LEU A 222 10.06 14.92 11.87
C LEU A 222 10.50 16.24 11.21
N LEU A 223 10.08 16.50 9.97
CA LEU A 223 10.40 17.73 9.24
C LEU A 223 9.97 19.01 9.99
N ALA A 224 8.87 18.93 10.74
CA ALA A 224 8.33 20.04 11.53
C ALA A 224 9.19 20.41 12.77
N LYS A 225 10.10 19.54 13.23
CA LYS A 225 10.89 19.84 14.43
C LYS A 225 11.89 20.95 14.18
N LYS A 226 12.09 21.79 15.19
CA LYS A 226 13.01 22.93 15.10
C LYS A 226 14.41 22.56 14.65
N SER A 227 14.99 21.43 15.06
CA SER A 227 16.36 21.00 14.69
C SER A 227 16.51 20.48 13.27
N THR A 228 15.45 19.90 12.69
CA THR A 228 15.55 19.14 11.44
C THR A 228 15.83 20.01 10.24
N PHE A 229 16.93 19.69 9.54
CA PHE A 229 17.41 20.35 8.31
C PHE A 229 17.45 21.89 8.35
N VAL A 230 17.60 22.51 9.53
CA VAL A 230 17.60 23.98 9.68
C VAL A 230 18.63 24.66 8.78
N LYS A 231 19.83 24.06 8.71
CA LYS A 231 20.94 24.61 7.93
C LYS A 231 20.78 24.37 6.42
N GLU A 232 19.91 23.45 6.03
CA GLU A 232 19.73 23.02 4.63
C GLU A 232 18.25 22.79 4.29
N PRO A 233 17.41 23.84 4.23
CA PRO A 233 15.98 23.70 3.91
C PRO A 233 15.71 23.00 2.56
N LYS A 234 16.67 23.02 1.63
CA LYS A 234 16.63 22.28 0.36
C LYS A 234 16.39 20.78 0.55
N MET A 235 16.89 20.20 1.64
CA MET A 235 16.67 18.78 1.96
C MET A 235 15.18 18.46 2.19
N ILE A 236 14.40 19.42 2.69
CA ILE A 236 12.95 19.25 2.87
C ILE A 236 12.26 19.12 1.50
N PHE A 237 12.64 19.94 0.52
CA PHE A 237 12.11 19.82 -0.84
C PHE A 237 12.51 18.52 -1.52
N ASP A 238 13.74 18.06 -1.31
CA ASP A 238 14.20 16.76 -1.80
C ASP A 238 13.39 15.61 -1.19
N VAL A 239 13.11 15.66 0.12
CA VAL A 239 12.23 14.69 0.78
C VAL A 239 10.84 14.69 0.15
N PHE A 240 10.23 15.84 -0.08
CA PHE A 240 8.95 15.91 -0.80
C PHE A 240 9.05 15.36 -2.22
N ARG A 241 10.19 15.58 -2.91
CA ARG A 241 10.43 15.02 -4.25
C ARG A 241 10.50 13.49 -4.20
N PHE A 242 11.23 12.93 -3.23
CA PHE A 242 11.32 11.49 -3.01
C PHE A 242 9.94 10.87 -2.73
N ILE A 243 9.13 11.48 -1.86
CA ILE A 243 7.75 11.03 -1.59
C ILE A 243 6.91 11.06 -2.87
N SER A 244 6.99 12.16 -3.65
CA SER A 244 6.25 12.32 -4.92
C SER A 244 6.61 11.28 -6.00
N GLN A 245 7.76 10.61 -5.85
CA GLN A 245 8.29 9.60 -6.75
C GLN A 245 8.17 8.17 -6.18
N SER A 246 7.67 8.03 -4.95
CA SER A 246 7.35 6.75 -4.33
C SER A 246 5.98 6.24 -4.79
N ASN A 247 5.65 5.01 -4.41
CA ASN A 247 4.36 4.38 -4.77
C ASN A 247 3.17 4.97 -4.00
N PHE A 248 3.40 5.78 -2.97
CA PHE A 248 2.36 6.43 -2.19
C PHE A 248 2.76 7.84 -1.75
N SER A 249 1.95 8.83 -2.11
CA SER A 249 2.30 10.25 -1.90
C SER A 249 1.12 11.09 -1.43
N LEU A 250 0.18 10.47 -0.73
CA LEU A 250 -1.03 11.13 -0.23
C LEU A 250 -0.84 11.53 1.23
N ILE A 251 -1.43 12.66 1.62
CA ILE A 251 -1.33 13.18 2.99
C ILE A 251 -2.70 13.11 3.64
N ASP A 252 -2.79 12.49 4.80
CA ASP A 252 -4.02 12.45 5.59
C ASP A 252 -4.35 13.85 6.16
N LYS A 253 -5.62 14.24 6.15
CA LYS A 253 -6.12 15.51 6.73
C LYS A 253 -5.63 15.74 8.16
N ARG A 254 -5.47 14.70 8.99
CA ARG A 254 -4.96 14.84 10.36
C ARG A 254 -3.54 15.42 10.45
N PHE A 255 -2.76 15.31 9.38
CA PHE A 255 -1.40 15.88 9.30
C PHE A 255 -1.34 17.21 8.56
N CYS A 256 -2.45 17.72 8.02
CA CYS A 256 -2.51 18.97 7.26
C CYS A 256 -1.98 20.17 8.06
N THR A 257 -2.38 20.31 9.33
CA THR A 257 -1.87 21.40 10.19
C THR A 257 -0.36 21.31 10.42
N THR A 258 0.19 20.10 10.55
CA THR A 258 1.65 19.91 10.71
C THR A 258 2.38 20.33 9.44
N LEU A 259 1.88 19.90 8.27
CA LEU A 259 2.40 20.32 6.98
C LEU A 259 2.33 21.84 6.80
N VAL A 260 1.14 22.42 6.89
CA VAL A 260 0.90 23.84 6.57
C VAL A 260 1.59 24.76 7.57
N GLU A 261 1.29 24.62 8.86
CA GLU A 261 1.79 25.56 9.85
C GLU A 261 3.26 25.31 10.13
N LYS A 262 3.67 24.07 10.44
CA LYS A 262 5.02 23.82 10.95
C LYS A 262 6.07 23.68 9.84
N VAL A 263 5.74 23.01 8.73
CA VAL A 263 6.69 22.80 7.64
C VAL A 263 6.64 23.95 6.62
N MET A 264 5.47 24.22 6.05
CA MET A 264 5.36 25.19 4.96
C MET A 264 5.56 26.64 5.44
N LYS A 265 4.85 27.10 6.48
CA LYS A 265 5.01 28.47 7.00
C LYS A 265 6.28 28.67 7.81
N HIS A 266 6.49 27.87 8.85
CA HIS A 266 7.59 28.15 9.80
C HIS A 266 8.97 27.70 9.33
N LYS A 267 9.07 26.60 8.57
CA LYS A 267 10.38 26.07 8.13
C LYS A 267 10.76 26.53 6.74
N LEU A 268 9.79 26.56 5.83
CA LEU A 268 10.01 26.93 4.44
C LEU A 268 9.56 28.35 4.12
N GLU A 269 8.95 29.08 5.06
CA GLU A 269 8.58 30.50 4.90
C GLU A 269 7.63 30.76 3.72
N TYR A 270 6.74 29.82 3.42
CA TYR A 270 5.66 30.05 2.45
C TYR A 270 4.60 30.96 3.05
N GLU A 271 4.38 32.12 2.41
CA GLU A 271 3.43 33.13 2.85
C GLU A 271 2.00 32.82 2.36
N ASN A 272 1.87 32.40 1.10
CA ASN A 272 0.59 32.19 0.44
C ASN A 272 0.27 30.70 0.36
N ILE A 273 -0.42 30.21 1.40
CA ILE A 273 -0.89 28.83 1.49
C ILE A 273 -2.41 28.82 1.57
N GLN A 274 -3.06 28.14 0.63
CA GLN A 274 -4.52 28.11 0.57
C GLN A 274 -5.05 26.78 0.06
N SER A 275 -6.22 26.40 0.58
CA SER A 275 -7.02 25.33 -0.02
C SER A 275 -7.47 25.77 -1.41
N THR A 276 -7.37 24.87 -2.37
CA THR A 276 -7.69 25.14 -3.77
C THR A 276 -8.43 23.97 -4.40
N LYS A 277 -8.93 24.20 -5.61
CA LYS A 277 -9.44 23.17 -6.50
C LYS A 277 -8.47 23.04 -7.67
N ILE A 278 -8.23 21.81 -8.09
CA ILE A 278 -7.55 21.52 -9.34
C ILE A 278 -8.63 21.15 -10.35
N HIS A 279 -8.68 21.87 -11.47
CA HIS A 279 -9.58 21.54 -12.57
C HIS A 279 -9.21 20.17 -13.15
N ARG A 280 -10.17 19.48 -13.79
CA ARG A 280 -9.94 18.12 -14.33
C ARG A 280 -8.81 18.06 -15.37
N ASP A 281 -8.53 19.16 -16.04
CA ASP A 281 -7.40 19.32 -16.96
C ASP A 281 -6.05 19.45 -16.24
N GLY A 282 -6.04 19.65 -14.93
CA GLY A 282 -4.86 19.81 -14.08
C GLY A 282 -4.52 21.27 -13.74
N LYS A 283 -5.35 22.25 -14.13
CA LYS A 283 -5.07 23.65 -13.82
C LYS A 283 -5.44 23.98 -12.36
N CYS A 284 -4.50 24.55 -11.61
CA CYS A 284 -4.74 25.03 -10.25
C CYS A 284 -5.53 26.34 -10.25
N SER A 285 -6.67 26.39 -9.54
CA SER A 285 -7.48 27.61 -9.46
C SER A 285 -6.81 28.74 -8.65
N CYS A 286 -5.84 28.41 -7.80
CA CYS A 286 -5.10 29.37 -6.98
C CYS A 286 -3.97 30.05 -7.76
N CYS A 287 -3.01 29.28 -8.29
CA CYS A 287 -1.79 29.82 -8.88
C CYS A 287 -1.75 29.71 -10.42
N GLY A 288 -2.76 29.10 -11.04
CA GLY A 288 -2.88 28.90 -12.48
C GLY A 288 -1.94 27.83 -13.06
N GLU A 289 -1.12 27.19 -12.21
CA GLU A 289 -0.15 26.16 -12.61
C GLU A 289 -0.84 24.93 -13.21
N GLN A 290 -0.24 24.37 -14.25
CA GLN A 290 -0.69 23.14 -14.88
C GLN A 290 0.01 21.93 -14.24
N LEU A 291 -0.74 21.14 -13.49
CA LEU A 291 -0.22 19.91 -12.88
C LEU A 291 -0.01 18.85 -13.98
N PRO A 292 1.16 18.20 -14.05
CA PRO A 292 1.46 17.22 -15.08
C PRO A 292 0.72 15.90 -14.85
N GLY A 293 0.35 15.26 -15.96
CA GLY A 293 -0.07 13.87 -16.02
C GLY A 293 1.08 12.92 -16.37
N VAL A 294 0.76 11.76 -16.94
CA VAL A 294 1.76 10.89 -17.58
C VAL A 294 2.28 11.59 -18.84
N THR A 295 3.60 11.74 -18.96
CA THR A 295 4.19 12.38 -20.15
C THR A 295 4.12 11.44 -21.35
N LEU A 296 4.29 11.98 -22.57
CA LEU A 296 4.29 11.18 -23.78
C LEU A 296 5.44 10.15 -23.78
N GLU A 297 6.59 10.51 -23.22
CA GLU A 297 7.77 9.64 -23.08
C GLU A 297 7.46 8.47 -22.14
N GLN A 298 6.93 8.76 -20.94
CA GLN A 298 6.50 7.74 -19.99
C GLN A 298 5.45 6.80 -20.60
N PHE A 299 4.49 7.35 -21.33
CA PHE A 299 3.48 6.54 -22.02
C PHE A 299 4.10 5.62 -23.09
N LYS A 300 5.08 6.11 -23.87
CA LYS A 300 5.79 5.29 -24.86
C LYS A 300 6.55 4.15 -24.20
N GLU A 301 7.20 4.39 -23.07
CA GLU A 301 7.89 3.36 -22.27
C GLU A 301 6.92 2.29 -21.75
N LEU A 302 5.78 2.73 -21.19
CA LEU A 302 4.71 1.85 -20.74
C LEU A 302 4.22 0.97 -21.89
N LYS A 303 3.86 1.59 -23.02
CA LYS A 303 3.35 0.89 -24.21
C LYS A 303 4.34 -0.13 -24.76
N ALA A 304 5.63 0.19 -24.80
CA ALA A 304 6.67 -0.70 -25.33
C ALA A 304 6.78 -2.01 -24.54
N ASN A 305 6.55 -1.96 -23.22
CA ASN A 305 6.66 -3.10 -22.32
C ASN A 305 5.31 -3.73 -21.96
N PHE A 306 4.19 -3.11 -22.34
CA PHE A 306 2.86 -3.50 -21.86
C PHE A 306 2.47 -4.93 -22.23
N ARG A 307 2.69 -5.30 -23.50
CA ARG A 307 2.26 -6.59 -24.05
C ARG A 307 2.89 -7.76 -23.30
N GLN A 308 4.21 -7.72 -23.08
CA GLN A 308 4.95 -8.78 -22.41
C GLN A 308 4.55 -8.94 -20.93
N ILE A 309 4.10 -7.87 -20.28
CA ILE A 309 3.71 -7.88 -18.85
C ILE A 309 2.29 -8.46 -18.69
N ILE A 310 1.35 -7.96 -19.51
CA ILE A 310 -0.07 -8.31 -19.38
C ILE A 310 -0.35 -9.74 -19.88
N PHE A 311 0.28 -10.12 -21.00
CA PHE A 311 0.17 -11.44 -21.62
C PHE A 311 1.33 -12.36 -21.21
N ASP A 312 1.53 -12.53 -19.90
CA ASP A 312 2.54 -13.45 -19.35
C ASP A 312 2.17 -14.90 -19.69
N LYS A 313 3.07 -15.60 -20.41
CA LYS A 313 2.91 -17.01 -20.79
C LYS A 313 2.76 -17.95 -19.59
N ASN A 314 3.23 -17.52 -18.42
CA ASN A 314 3.13 -18.28 -17.18
C ASN A 314 1.81 -18.06 -16.43
N ASP A 315 0.89 -17.24 -16.95
CA ASP A 315 -0.43 -17.04 -16.36
C ASP A 315 -1.23 -18.35 -16.43
N GLN A 316 -1.62 -18.90 -15.28
CA GLN A 316 -2.32 -20.18 -15.14
C GLN A 316 -3.59 -20.25 -16.02
N TYR A 317 -4.28 -19.12 -16.21
CA TYR A 317 -5.48 -19.06 -17.06
C TYR A 317 -5.17 -19.19 -18.54
N MET A 318 -3.97 -18.78 -18.98
CA MET A 318 -3.49 -18.96 -20.35
C MET A 318 -3.00 -20.38 -20.57
N ILE A 319 -2.30 -20.98 -19.60
CA ILE A 319 -1.70 -22.32 -19.72
C ILE A 319 -2.76 -23.39 -20.03
N MET A 320 -3.95 -23.32 -19.42
CA MET A 320 -4.99 -24.34 -19.60
C MET A 320 -5.68 -24.32 -20.98
N ASN A 321 -5.54 -23.24 -21.77
CA ASN A 321 -6.28 -23.05 -23.04
C ASN A 321 -5.43 -22.32 -24.09
N LEU A 322 -4.12 -22.61 -24.11
CA LEU A 322 -3.13 -21.83 -24.84
C LEU A 322 -3.42 -21.67 -26.35
N PRO A 323 -3.84 -22.71 -27.10
CA PRO A 323 -4.06 -22.58 -28.54
C PRO A 323 -5.19 -21.61 -28.90
N GLU A 324 -6.35 -21.73 -28.26
CA GLU A 324 -7.49 -20.86 -28.56
C GLU A 324 -7.26 -19.43 -28.04
N TYR A 325 -6.50 -19.29 -26.96
CA TYR A 325 -6.05 -17.99 -26.47
C TYR A 325 -5.12 -17.29 -27.48
N GLU A 326 -4.15 -18.00 -28.04
CA GLU A 326 -3.21 -17.46 -29.03
C GLU A 326 -3.93 -17.03 -30.31
N VAL A 327 -4.87 -17.83 -30.81
CA VAL A 327 -5.70 -17.46 -31.98
C VAL A 327 -6.51 -16.20 -31.69
N GLN A 328 -7.20 -16.14 -30.54
CA GLN A 328 -8.00 -14.97 -30.15
C GLN A 328 -7.12 -13.72 -29.96
N LEU A 329 -5.94 -13.86 -29.37
CA LEU A 329 -4.98 -12.76 -29.23
C LEU A 329 -4.50 -12.26 -30.60
N PHE A 330 -4.18 -13.18 -31.52
CA PHE A 330 -3.78 -12.83 -32.88
C PHE A 330 -4.89 -12.06 -33.62
N GLU A 331 -6.12 -12.56 -33.59
CA GLU A 331 -7.29 -11.89 -34.20
C GLU A 331 -7.52 -10.50 -33.59
N PHE A 332 -7.35 -10.36 -32.27
CA PHE A 332 -7.49 -9.08 -31.59
C PHE A 332 -6.35 -8.11 -31.94
N GLU A 333 -5.12 -8.59 -32.05
CA GLU A 333 -3.98 -7.77 -32.49
C GLU A 333 -4.15 -7.30 -33.94
N GLU A 334 -4.69 -8.14 -34.82
CA GLU A 334 -5.07 -7.74 -36.19
C GLU A 334 -6.16 -6.65 -36.16
N LEU A 335 -7.19 -6.79 -35.33
CA LEU A 335 -8.20 -5.74 -35.13
C LEU A 335 -7.56 -4.43 -34.65
N MET A 336 -6.55 -4.49 -33.78
CA MET A 336 -5.85 -3.29 -33.31
C MET A 336 -4.82 -2.73 -34.33
N ARG A 337 -4.36 -3.52 -35.30
CA ARG A 337 -3.39 -3.11 -36.34
C ARG A 337 -4.05 -2.53 -37.58
N ASN A 338 -5.12 -3.16 -38.08
CA ASN A 338 -5.82 -2.80 -39.32
C ASN A 338 -6.61 -1.47 -39.24
N THR A 339 -6.30 -0.66 -38.23
CA THR A 339 -7.12 0.44 -37.75
C THR A 339 -6.33 1.73 -37.58
N ARG A 340 -5.04 1.71 -37.90
CA ARG A 340 -4.18 2.90 -37.93
C ARG A 340 -4.19 3.53 -39.33
N GLN A 341 -5.08 4.47 -39.57
CA GLN A 341 -4.88 5.46 -40.63
C GLN A 341 -4.36 6.75 -39.99
N SER A 342 -3.12 7.11 -40.32
CA SER A 342 -2.56 8.46 -40.09
C SER A 342 -2.29 8.89 -38.64
N GLY A 343 -1.72 8.02 -37.80
CA GLY A 343 -1.17 8.40 -36.47
C GLY A 343 -2.22 8.70 -35.38
N SER A 344 -3.51 8.65 -35.71
CA SER A 344 -4.62 8.77 -34.76
C SER A 344 -5.08 7.40 -34.26
N SER A 345 -5.66 7.36 -33.05
CA SER A 345 -6.32 6.16 -32.54
C SER A 345 -7.65 5.95 -33.25
N ARG A 346 -7.99 4.71 -33.62
CA ARG A 346 -9.34 4.36 -34.11
C ARG A 346 -10.40 4.56 -33.04
N TYR A 347 -10.05 4.33 -31.78
CA TYR A 347 -10.99 4.38 -30.66
C TYR A 347 -10.63 5.52 -29.71
N ASP A 348 -11.64 6.15 -29.12
CA ASP A 348 -11.47 7.09 -28.01
C ASP A 348 -12.00 6.51 -26.68
N LEU A 349 -12.79 5.44 -26.73
CA LEU A 349 -13.28 4.71 -25.56
C LEU A 349 -13.22 3.19 -25.76
N VAL A 350 -12.68 2.49 -24.77
CA VAL A 350 -12.79 1.03 -24.60
C VAL A 350 -13.72 0.75 -23.42
N ILE A 351 -14.71 -0.12 -23.64
CA ILE A 351 -15.71 -0.50 -22.65
C ILE A 351 -15.51 -1.94 -22.22
N ASP A 352 -15.38 -2.15 -20.91
CA ASP A 352 -15.45 -3.44 -20.26
C ASP A 352 -16.91 -3.86 -20.09
N GLY A 353 -17.46 -4.51 -21.12
CA GLY A 353 -18.89 -4.73 -21.25
C GLY A 353 -19.50 -5.61 -20.16
N LEU A 354 -18.75 -6.59 -19.65
CA LEU A 354 -19.26 -7.45 -18.60
C LEU A 354 -19.21 -6.75 -17.24
N ASN A 355 -18.07 -6.17 -16.84
CA ASN A 355 -17.96 -5.57 -15.51
C ASN A 355 -18.88 -4.35 -15.30
N ILE A 356 -19.18 -3.57 -16.34
CA ILE A 356 -20.13 -2.46 -16.19
C ILE A 356 -21.59 -2.91 -16.19
N SER A 357 -21.89 -4.10 -16.73
CA SER A 357 -23.25 -4.63 -16.71
C SER A 357 -23.70 -5.03 -15.30
N TYR A 358 -22.75 -5.35 -14.43
CA TYR A 358 -23.02 -5.72 -13.04
C TYR A 358 -23.42 -4.51 -12.18
N ARG A 359 -24.57 -4.63 -11.51
CA ARG A 359 -24.98 -3.67 -10.46
C ARG A 359 -24.16 -3.88 -9.19
N ARG A 360 -23.66 -2.81 -8.60
CA ARG A 360 -22.99 -2.85 -7.29
C ARG A 360 -24.06 -2.79 -6.20
N SER A 361 -24.49 -3.95 -5.69
CA SER A 361 -25.37 -3.97 -4.52
C SER A 361 -24.58 -3.58 -3.26
N ALA A 362 -24.93 -2.46 -2.63
CA ALA A 362 -24.37 -2.03 -1.34
C ALA A 362 -24.90 -2.84 -0.15
N THR A 363 -25.10 -4.15 -0.31
CA THR A 363 -25.54 -5.03 0.78
C THR A 363 -24.31 -5.57 1.49
N LEU A 364 -24.00 -4.99 2.64
CA LEU A 364 -23.02 -5.53 3.58
C LEU A 364 -23.51 -6.92 4.00
N LEU A 365 -22.81 -7.98 3.59
CA LEU A 365 -22.99 -9.29 4.20
C LEU A 365 -21.89 -9.48 5.24
N PRO A 366 -22.22 -9.93 6.46
CA PRO A 366 -21.19 -10.43 7.36
C PRO A 366 -20.56 -11.66 6.72
N ASP A 367 -19.26 -11.62 6.47
CA ASP A 367 -18.56 -12.85 6.09
C ASP A 367 -18.36 -13.77 7.31
N LYS A 368 -17.88 -15.00 7.05
CA LYS A 368 -17.61 -15.99 8.09
C LYS A 368 -16.48 -15.59 9.05
N THR A 369 -15.77 -14.49 8.78
CA THR A 369 -14.67 -13.94 9.58
C THR A 369 -15.10 -12.71 10.39
N GLY A 370 -16.37 -12.28 10.30
CA GLY A 370 -16.87 -11.07 10.97
C GLY A 370 -16.45 -9.76 10.30
N LEU A 371 -15.74 -9.84 9.17
CA LEU A 371 -15.42 -8.67 8.34
C LEU A 371 -16.66 -8.30 7.51
N ARG A 372 -17.03 -7.02 7.58
CA ARG A 372 -18.13 -6.47 6.80
C ARG A 372 -17.68 -6.36 5.34
N THR A 373 -18.00 -7.34 4.52
CA THR A 373 -17.79 -7.27 3.07
C THR A 373 -19.10 -6.95 2.38
N TYR A 374 -19.11 -6.00 1.45
CA TYR A 374 -20.21 -5.94 0.49
C TYR A 374 -20.20 -7.23 -0.30
N ALA A 375 -21.24 -8.06 -0.17
CA ALA A 375 -21.38 -9.13 -1.11
C ALA A 375 -21.64 -8.51 -2.47
N LYS A 376 -20.85 -8.91 -3.48
CA LYS A 376 -21.18 -8.67 -4.89
C LYS A 376 -22.44 -9.47 -5.22
N VAL A 377 -23.60 -9.04 -4.73
CA VAL A 377 -24.89 -9.60 -5.10
C VAL A 377 -25.21 -9.05 -6.48
N TYR A 378 -24.73 -9.75 -7.51
CA TYR A 378 -25.13 -9.50 -8.88
C TYR A 378 -26.61 -9.82 -9.00
N LYS A 379 -27.48 -8.80 -9.08
CA LYS A 379 -28.83 -9.03 -9.57
C LYS A 379 -28.70 -9.41 -11.05
N VAL A 380 -28.73 -10.71 -11.32
CA VAL A 380 -28.53 -11.29 -12.67
C VAL A 380 -29.65 -10.90 -13.64
N LYS A 381 -30.81 -10.47 -13.12
CA LYS A 381 -31.91 -9.97 -13.94
C LYS A 381 -31.52 -8.60 -14.52
N ASP A 382 -31.62 -8.48 -15.85
CA ASP A 382 -31.47 -7.24 -16.62
C ASP A 382 -30.04 -6.70 -16.82
N LEU A 383 -29.00 -7.56 -16.78
CA LEU A 383 -27.61 -7.15 -17.08
C LEU A 383 -27.48 -6.49 -18.48
N ASP A 384 -28.19 -7.03 -19.48
CA ASP A 384 -28.16 -6.49 -20.85
C ASP A 384 -28.80 -5.10 -20.96
N GLN A 385 -29.90 -4.86 -20.24
CA GLN A 385 -30.54 -3.56 -20.17
C GLN A 385 -29.70 -2.57 -19.38
N HIS A 386 -29.00 -3.03 -18.35
CA HIS A 386 -28.22 -2.16 -17.47
C HIS A 386 -27.05 -1.51 -18.22
N ILE A 387 -26.27 -2.27 -18.98
CA ILE A 387 -25.22 -1.68 -19.83
C ILE A 387 -25.82 -0.69 -20.84
N CYS A 388 -26.95 -1.02 -21.47
CA CYS A 388 -27.60 -0.10 -22.40
C CYS A 388 -28.01 1.21 -21.71
N HIS A 389 -28.58 1.11 -20.51
CA HIS A 389 -28.97 2.26 -19.70
C HIS A 389 -27.76 3.14 -19.36
N ILE A 390 -26.64 2.57 -18.90
CA ILE A 390 -25.41 3.31 -18.62
C ILE A 390 -24.95 4.10 -19.85
N LEU A 391 -24.88 3.45 -21.02
CA LEU A 391 -24.38 4.10 -22.23
C LEU A 391 -25.30 5.21 -22.73
N GLN A 392 -26.62 5.03 -22.62
CA GLN A 392 -27.61 6.02 -23.04
C GLN A 392 -27.72 7.18 -22.04
N PHE A 393 -27.80 6.88 -20.74
CA PHE A 393 -27.95 7.87 -19.67
C PHE A 393 -26.78 8.86 -19.64
N ASN A 394 -25.55 8.38 -19.80
CA ASN A 394 -24.36 9.22 -19.84
C ASN A 394 -24.06 9.80 -21.23
N ARG A 395 -24.97 9.61 -22.19
CA ARG A 395 -24.85 10.09 -23.58
C ARG A 395 -23.50 9.72 -24.20
N VAL A 396 -23.06 8.47 -23.99
CA VAL A 396 -21.72 8.02 -24.40
C VAL A 396 -21.49 8.23 -25.90
N PHE A 397 -22.51 7.98 -26.72
CA PHE A 397 -22.43 8.16 -28.18
C PHE A 397 -22.36 9.62 -28.65
N GLU A 398 -22.70 10.59 -27.81
CA GLU A 398 -22.51 12.03 -28.09
C GLU A 398 -21.09 12.49 -27.71
N ARG A 399 -20.47 11.79 -26.74
CA ARG A 399 -19.21 12.18 -26.11
C ARG A 399 -17.99 11.53 -26.75
N PHE A 400 -18.18 10.33 -27.31
CA PHE A 400 -17.13 9.51 -27.88
C PHE A 400 -17.49 9.16 -29.33
N GLN A 401 -16.57 9.42 -30.25
CA GLN A 401 -16.76 9.21 -31.67
C GLN A 401 -16.68 7.74 -32.06
N ARG A 402 -15.76 6.99 -31.43
CA ARG A 402 -15.44 5.60 -31.81
C ARG A 402 -15.15 4.75 -30.58
N ILE A 403 -16.07 3.85 -30.30
CA ILE A 403 -16.12 3.04 -29.11
C ILE A 403 -15.84 1.58 -29.46
N LEU A 404 -15.00 0.91 -28.66
CA LEU A 404 -14.81 -0.53 -28.70
C LEU A 404 -15.42 -1.15 -27.44
N LEU A 405 -16.46 -1.97 -27.59
CA LEU A 405 -17.00 -2.77 -26.49
C LEU A 405 -16.37 -4.16 -26.50
N ILE A 406 -15.67 -4.49 -25.42
CA ILE A 406 -15.12 -5.82 -25.20
C ILE A 406 -16.05 -6.55 -24.24
N GLY A 407 -16.53 -7.72 -24.66
CA GLY A 407 -17.44 -8.54 -23.87
C GLY A 407 -17.07 -10.01 -23.97
N ARG A 408 -17.99 -10.87 -23.51
CA ARG A 408 -17.85 -12.33 -23.53
C ARG A 408 -18.82 -12.99 -24.49
N ASP A 409 -18.50 -14.19 -24.95
CA ASP A 409 -19.33 -14.96 -25.88
C ASP A 409 -20.78 -15.13 -25.44
N HIS A 410 -21.03 -15.34 -24.15
CA HIS A 410 -22.40 -15.46 -23.66
C HIS A 410 -23.23 -14.18 -23.87
N MET A 411 -22.59 -13.01 -23.95
CA MET A 411 -23.24 -11.72 -24.24
C MET A 411 -23.75 -11.63 -25.68
N LYS A 412 -23.33 -12.53 -26.59
CA LYS A 412 -23.94 -12.64 -27.93
C LYS A 412 -25.43 -12.94 -27.88
N LYS A 413 -25.94 -13.48 -26.77
CA LYS A 413 -27.37 -13.76 -26.55
C LYS A 413 -28.13 -12.58 -25.92
N TRP A 414 -27.46 -11.45 -25.64
CA TRP A 414 -28.06 -10.29 -24.97
C TRP A 414 -28.80 -9.42 -25.97
N PHE A 415 -30.14 -9.51 -25.96
CA PHE A 415 -30.99 -8.87 -26.97
C PHE A 415 -30.94 -7.35 -26.92
N ALA A 416 -30.96 -6.74 -25.72
CA ALA A 416 -30.89 -5.28 -25.61
C ALA A 416 -29.54 -4.74 -26.13
N LEU A 417 -28.43 -5.35 -25.71
CA LEU A 417 -27.08 -4.97 -26.13
C LEU A 417 -26.89 -5.11 -27.64
N ASN A 418 -27.27 -6.24 -28.22
CA ASN A 418 -27.15 -6.46 -29.67
C ASN A 418 -27.96 -5.45 -30.50
N ARG A 419 -29.15 -5.09 -30.02
CA ARG A 419 -29.96 -4.04 -30.65
C ARG A 419 -29.26 -2.69 -30.60
N LEU A 420 -28.69 -2.33 -29.44
CA LEU A 420 -27.91 -1.10 -29.28
C LEU A 420 -26.70 -1.07 -30.23
N ILE A 421 -25.95 -2.17 -30.34
CA ILE A 421 -24.81 -2.31 -31.26
C ILE A 421 -25.25 -2.08 -32.71
N ARG A 422 -26.33 -2.73 -33.16
CA ARG A 422 -26.83 -2.56 -34.54
C ARG A 422 -27.26 -1.12 -34.83
N GLN A 423 -27.94 -0.48 -33.88
CA GLN A 423 -28.38 0.92 -34.00
C GLN A 423 -27.20 1.90 -34.08
N ASN A 424 -26.08 1.58 -33.42
CA ASN A 424 -24.91 2.45 -33.30
C ASN A 424 -23.68 1.94 -34.06
N LYS A 425 -23.84 1.10 -35.10
CA LYS A 425 -22.72 0.45 -35.82
C LYS A 425 -21.66 1.39 -36.41
N LYS A 426 -21.98 2.69 -36.58
CA LYS A 426 -21.03 3.71 -37.03
C LYS A 426 -20.12 4.22 -35.91
N HIS A 427 -20.53 4.07 -34.65
CA HIS A 427 -19.83 4.56 -33.47
C HIS A 427 -19.32 3.42 -32.58
N LEU A 428 -19.98 2.26 -32.59
CA LEU A 428 -19.73 1.17 -31.67
C LEU A 428 -19.28 -0.09 -32.42
N ASP A 429 -18.00 -0.40 -32.29
CA ASP A 429 -17.47 -1.72 -32.62
C ASP A 429 -17.56 -2.63 -31.38
N HIS A 430 -17.52 -3.94 -31.58
CA HIS A 430 -17.52 -4.89 -30.47
C HIS A 430 -16.58 -6.08 -30.74
N CYS A 431 -16.05 -6.65 -29.66
CA CYS A 431 -15.28 -7.88 -29.67
C CYS A 431 -15.76 -8.77 -28.52
N PHE A 432 -16.33 -9.92 -28.84
CA PHE A 432 -16.75 -10.91 -27.84
C PHE A 432 -15.68 -11.98 -27.70
N LEU A 433 -15.02 -11.98 -26.54
CA LEU A 433 -13.97 -12.94 -26.18
C LEU A 433 -14.56 -14.26 -25.69
N LEU A 434 -13.76 -15.32 -25.65
CA LEU A 434 -14.21 -16.59 -25.07
C LEU A 434 -14.56 -16.37 -23.59
N ASN A 435 -15.55 -17.10 -23.09
CA ASN A 435 -16.00 -16.97 -21.70
C ASN A 435 -14.90 -17.29 -20.68
N ARG A 436 -13.90 -18.10 -21.05
CA ARG A 436 -12.79 -18.54 -20.21
C ARG A 436 -11.55 -17.64 -20.26
N THR A 437 -11.51 -16.66 -21.17
CA THR A 437 -10.37 -15.72 -21.33
C THR A 437 -10.28 -14.76 -20.13
N ARG A 438 -9.16 -14.06 -19.92
CA ARG A 438 -9.12 -12.85 -19.07
C ARG A 438 -9.33 -11.62 -19.94
N ASP A 439 -10.52 -11.02 -19.90
CA ASP A 439 -10.90 -9.85 -20.70
C ASP A 439 -10.12 -8.59 -20.31
N ASP A 440 -9.77 -8.42 -19.04
CA ASP A 440 -8.96 -7.29 -18.56
C ASP A 440 -7.69 -7.08 -19.40
N ASN A 441 -7.02 -8.18 -19.79
CA ASN A 441 -5.82 -8.11 -20.61
C ASN A 441 -6.08 -7.40 -21.94
N TYR A 442 -7.20 -7.70 -22.59
CA TYR A 442 -7.59 -7.17 -23.90
C TYR A 442 -8.08 -5.72 -23.77
N ILE A 443 -8.82 -5.41 -22.70
CA ILE A 443 -9.29 -4.06 -22.37
C ILE A 443 -8.10 -3.12 -22.18
N LEU A 444 -7.17 -3.51 -21.30
CA LEU A 444 -5.96 -2.75 -21.02
C LEU A 444 -5.07 -2.63 -22.26
N TYR A 445 -4.91 -3.70 -23.04
CA TYR A 445 -4.11 -3.70 -24.26
C TYR A 445 -4.68 -2.82 -25.37
N ALA A 446 -6.01 -2.77 -25.54
CA ALA A 446 -6.65 -1.85 -26.47
C ALA A 446 -6.47 -0.40 -26.02
N ALA A 447 -6.62 -0.13 -24.72
CA ALA A 447 -6.52 1.22 -24.17
C ALA A 447 -5.09 1.79 -24.22
N VAL A 448 -4.06 0.98 -24.02
CA VAL A 448 -2.65 1.46 -24.08
C VAL A 448 -2.19 1.78 -25.50
N GLN A 449 -3.01 1.57 -26.53
CA GLN A 449 -2.59 1.85 -27.91
C GLN A 449 -2.38 3.35 -28.17
N HIS A 450 -3.03 4.23 -27.42
CA HIS A 450 -2.88 5.68 -27.56
C HIS A 450 -3.22 6.41 -26.25
N PRO A 451 -2.51 7.51 -25.88
CA PRO A 451 -2.63 8.13 -24.55
C PRO A 451 -4.02 8.73 -24.27
N ASN A 452 -4.77 9.06 -25.34
CA ASN A 452 -6.10 9.67 -25.21
C ASN A 452 -7.24 8.65 -25.13
N ILE A 453 -6.98 7.34 -25.19
CA ILE A 453 -8.05 6.34 -25.07
C ILE A 453 -8.49 6.25 -23.61
N ARG A 454 -9.82 6.29 -23.41
CA ARG A 454 -10.44 6.09 -22.10
C ARG A 454 -10.89 4.64 -21.90
N ILE A 455 -10.97 4.23 -20.65
CA ILE A 455 -11.46 2.92 -20.22
C ILE A 455 -12.71 3.14 -19.39
N LEU A 456 -13.84 2.55 -19.78
CA LEU A 456 -15.02 2.47 -18.92
C LEU A 456 -15.09 1.07 -18.32
N SER A 457 -14.75 0.95 -17.04
CA SER A 457 -14.81 -0.30 -16.28
C SER A 457 -15.08 -0.04 -14.79
N SER A 458 -15.77 -0.98 -14.16
CA SER A 458 -15.94 -1.03 -12.70
C SER A 458 -14.74 -1.68 -11.99
N ASP A 459 -13.79 -2.29 -12.70
CA ASP A 459 -12.65 -2.99 -12.13
C ASP A 459 -11.46 -2.06 -11.86
N TYR A 460 -10.76 -2.26 -10.74
CA TYR A 460 -9.55 -1.53 -10.36
C TYR A 460 -8.27 -2.13 -10.95
N PHE A 461 -8.35 -3.31 -11.59
CA PHE A 461 -7.22 -4.00 -12.21
C PHE A 461 -6.07 -4.28 -11.24
N ARG A 462 -6.38 -4.60 -9.96
CA ARG A 462 -5.38 -4.81 -8.90
C ARG A 462 -4.39 -5.94 -9.25
N ASP A 463 -4.89 -7.00 -9.88
CA ASP A 463 -4.06 -8.12 -10.33
C ASP A 463 -3.02 -7.65 -11.36
N HIS A 464 -3.40 -6.74 -12.28
CA HIS A 464 -2.48 -6.19 -13.27
C HIS A 464 -1.51 -5.18 -12.65
N GLN A 465 -1.96 -4.35 -11.70
CA GLN A 465 -1.03 -3.51 -10.93
C GLN A 465 0.03 -4.38 -10.25
N THR A 466 -0.38 -5.52 -9.70
CA THR A 466 0.53 -6.52 -9.11
C THR A 466 1.45 -7.14 -10.16
N LYS A 467 0.97 -7.48 -11.36
CA LYS A 467 1.83 -7.95 -12.48
C LYS A 467 2.90 -6.93 -12.88
N PHE A 468 2.54 -5.64 -12.95
CA PHE A 468 3.53 -4.58 -13.24
C PHE A 468 4.57 -4.49 -12.13
N ASN A 469 4.12 -4.53 -10.86
CA ASN A 469 5.02 -4.63 -9.72
C ASN A 469 5.93 -5.85 -9.90
N GLU A 470 5.40 -7.07 -10.00
CA GLU A 470 6.16 -8.31 -10.19
C GLU A 470 7.16 -8.23 -11.34
N TRP A 471 6.78 -7.71 -12.51
CA TRP A 471 7.70 -7.54 -13.63
C TRP A 471 8.86 -6.60 -13.29
N TYR A 472 8.57 -5.53 -12.54
CA TYR A 472 9.59 -4.64 -12.02
C TYR A 472 10.44 -5.33 -10.94
N LEU A 473 9.86 -6.24 -10.15
CA LEU A 473 10.54 -7.01 -9.09
C LEU A 473 11.42 -8.15 -9.64
N ARG A 474 11.03 -8.82 -10.74
CA ARG A 474 11.63 -10.05 -11.30
C ARG A 474 13.01 -9.88 -11.96
N LYS A 475 13.78 -8.82 -11.69
CA LYS A 475 15.09 -8.66 -12.36
C LYS A 475 16.15 -9.56 -11.71
N ASP A 476 16.50 -10.61 -12.45
CA ASP A 476 17.74 -11.39 -12.36
C ASP A 476 18.97 -10.53 -12.73
N ASN A 477 20.01 -10.60 -11.89
CA ASN A 477 21.47 -10.49 -12.16
C ASN A 477 22.11 -9.32 -12.93
N ASP A 478 21.41 -8.46 -13.67
CA ASP A 478 22.08 -7.62 -14.68
C ASP A 478 22.34 -6.15 -14.28
N GLY A 479 22.24 -5.80 -13.00
CA GLY A 479 22.83 -4.57 -12.41
C GLY A 479 22.38 -3.18 -12.94
N SER A 480 21.64 -3.07 -14.05
CA SER A 480 21.34 -1.76 -14.64
C SER A 480 20.29 -0.99 -13.84
N ILE A 481 20.69 0.21 -13.42
CA ILE A 481 19.97 1.17 -12.55
C ILE A 481 18.88 1.96 -13.32
N ASP A 482 18.89 1.91 -14.66
CA ASP A 482 18.07 2.79 -15.52
C ASP A 482 16.74 2.19 -16.04
N ARG A 483 16.12 1.25 -15.33
CA ARG A 483 14.78 0.76 -15.75
C ARG A 483 13.70 1.80 -15.41
N PRO A 484 12.79 2.14 -16.35
CA PRO A 484 11.66 3.01 -16.02
C PRO A 484 10.77 2.33 -14.98
N ASN A 485 10.29 3.12 -14.01
CA ASN A 485 9.36 2.65 -12.98
C ASN A 485 7.96 2.45 -13.61
N LEU A 486 7.82 1.37 -14.37
CA LEU A 486 6.58 1.02 -15.06
C LEU A 486 5.39 0.82 -14.12
N PRO A 487 5.52 0.26 -12.90
CA PRO A 487 4.38 0.21 -11.97
C PRO A 487 3.80 1.58 -11.67
N LEU A 488 4.67 2.55 -11.35
CA LEU A 488 4.27 3.92 -11.09
C LEU A 488 3.61 4.55 -12.32
N ILE A 489 4.21 4.37 -13.51
CA ILE A 489 3.68 4.91 -14.76
C ILE A 489 2.33 4.26 -15.10
N PHE A 490 2.18 2.94 -14.91
CA PHE A 490 0.95 2.19 -15.15
C PHE A 490 -0.19 2.68 -14.25
N ASN A 491 0.05 2.82 -12.95
CA ASN A 491 -0.96 3.30 -12.00
C ASN A 491 -1.40 4.73 -12.35
N ARG A 492 -0.47 5.60 -12.71
CA ARG A 492 -0.78 6.97 -13.17
C ARG A 492 -1.61 6.99 -14.45
N TRP A 493 -1.20 6.21 -15.45
CA TRP A 493 -1.92 6.10 -16.72
C TRP A 493 -3.33 5.57 -16.50
N LEU A 494 -3.47 4.50 -15.70
CA LEU A 494 -4.76 3.89 -15.40
C LEU A 494 -5.71 4.89 -14.74
N ARG A 495 -5.23 5.66 -13.75
CA ARG A 495 -6.02 6.72 -13.10
C ARG A 495 -6.45 7.82 -14.08
N GLN A 496 -5.62 8.15 -15.08
CA GLN A 496 -5.92 9.18 -16.07
C GLN A 496 -6.82 8.70 -17.20
N SER A 497 -6.82 7.40 -17.49
CA SER A 497 -7.60 6.80 -18.58
C SER A 497 -8.92 6.22 -18.12
N LYS A 498 -9.07 5.81 -16.86
CA LYS A 498 -10.26 5.10 -16.38
C LYS A 498 -11.40 6.04 -15.98
N ILE A 499 -12.52 5.94 -16.67
CA ILE A 499 -13.82 6.49 -16.30
C ILE A 499 -14.48 5.54 -15.29
N ARG A 500 -14.96 6.10 -14.18
CA ARG A 500 -15.56 5.34 -13.07
C ARG A 500 -17.08 5.43 -13.08
N LEU A 501 -17.75 4.47 -12.45
CA LEU A 501 -19.19 4.54 -12.16
C LEU A 501 -19.38 4.86 -10.67
N ILE A 502 -19.97 6.02 -10.35
CA ILE A 502 -20.16 6.48 -8.95
C ILE A 502 -21.44 5.86 -8.34
N ASP A 503 -22.55 5.81 -9.09
CA ASP A 503 -23.87 5.42 -8.56
C ASP A 503 -24.63 4.48 -9.54
N ASP A 504 -24.17 3.24 -9.71
CA ASP A 504 -24.65 2.18 -10.65
C ASP A 504 -24.79 2.58 -12.14
N HIS A 505 -24.88 3.86 -12.46
CA HIS A 505 -25.32 4.42 -13.72
C HIS A 505 -24.53 5.67 -14.07
N ARG A 506 -24.08 6.49 -13.12
CA ARG A 506 -23.38 7.76 -13.40
C ARG A 506 -21.89 7.58 -13.65
N MET A 507 -21.40 8.08 -14.78
CA MET A 507 -19.98 8.11 -15.13
C MET A 507 -19.25 9.32 -14.54
N GLU A 508 -18.05 9.10 -14.02
CA GLU A 508 -17.11 10.13 -13.60
C GLU A 508 -15.85 10.10 -14.46
N GLU A 509 -15.57 11.24 -15.08
CA GLU A 509 -14.36 11.43 -15.86
C GLU A 509 -13.11 11.47 -14.97
N PRO A 510 -12.03 10.80 -15.39
CA PRO A 510 -10.77 10.87 -14.66
C PRO A 510 -10.14 12.26 -14.71
N ASN A 511 -9.31 12.53 -13.71
CA ASN A 511 -8.39 13.65 -13.72
C ASN A 511 -7.31 13.42 -14.80
N ARG A 512 -6.93 14.47 -15.54
CA ARG A 512 -5.85 14.41 -16.55
C ARG A 512 -4.45 14.64 -15.97
N PHE A 513 -4.37 14.82 -14.65
CA PHE A 513 -3.14 15.05 -13.91
C PHE A 513 -2.93 13.93 -12.89
N ASP A 514 -1.70 13.80 -12.40
CA ASP A 514 -1.37 12.80 -11.38
C ASP A 514 -1.82 13.24 -9.98
N MET A 515 -2.41 12.36 -9.17
CA MET A 515 -2.82 12.68 -7.80
C MET A 515 -1.67 12.40 -6.82
N ARG A 516 -0.67 13.28 -6.83
CA ARG A 516 0.50 13.23 -5.94
C ARG A 516 0.91 14.62 -5.46
N ILE A 517 1.90 14.67 -4.58
CA ILE A 517 2.61 15.91 -4.28
C ILE A 517 3.26 16.42 -5.57
N HIS A 518 2.90 17.63 -6.01
CA HIS A 518 3.53 18.27 -7.16
C HIS A 518 4.49 19.34 -6.71
N ILE A 519 5.67 19.33 -7.30
CA ILE A 519 6.73 20.32 -7.09
C ILE A 519 7.06 20.92 -8.45
N SER A 520 6.51 22.10 -8.73
CA SER A 520 6.76 22.79 -10.00
C SER A 520 8.07 23.57 -9.94
N PRO A 521 9.02 23.32 -10.87
CA PRO A 521 10.18 24.18 -11.02
C PRO A 521 9.73 25.52 -11.62
N MET A 522 9.96 26.63 -10.91
CA MET A 522 9.77 27.95 -11.50
C MET A 522 11.05 28.32 -12.27
N THR A 523 10.90 28.72 -13.53
CA THR A 523 12.02 29.14 -14.38
C THR A 523 12.66 30.46 -13.97
N ASN A 524 12.07 31.22 -13.04
CA ASN A 524 12.52 32.57 -12.66
C ASN A 524 12.28 32.96 -11.16
N GLN A 525 11.96 32.02 -10.27
CA GLN A 525 11.84 32.28 -8.82
C GLN A 525 12.81 31.40 -8.03
N ALA A 526 13.23 31.85 -6.85
CA ALA A 526 14.19 31.15 -6.00
C ALA A 526 13.67 29.81 -5.45
N GLU A 527 12.35 29.60 -5.41
CA GLU A 527 11.73 28.43 -4.77
C GLU A 527 10.53 27.86 -5.55
N PRO A 528 10.26 26.53 -5.44
CA PRO A 528 9.25 25.85 -6.23
C PRO A 528 7.83 26.17 -5.76
N ARG A 529 6.84 25.97 -6.64
CA ARG A 529 5.42 25.92 -6.21
C ARG A 529 5.06 24.51 -5.81
N LEU A 530 4.27 24.36 -4.74
CA LEU A 530 3.92 23.07 -4.20
C LEU A 530 2.41 22.86 -4.18
N HIS A 531 1.97 21.68 -4.59
CA HIS A 531 0.58 21.26 -4.46
C HIS A 531 0.50 19.92 -3.73
N PHE A 532 -0.25 19.89 -2.64
CA PHE A 532 -0.39 18.70 -1.81
C PHE A 532 -1.83 18.16 -1.88
N PRO A 533 -2.03 16.90 -2.30
CA PRO A 533 -3.32 16.24 -2.17
C PRO A 533 -3.53 15.81 -0.71
N ILE A 534 -4.59 16.34 -0.10
CA ILE A 534 -4.99 16.05 1.28
C ILE A 534 -6.21 15.14 1.26
N VAL A 535 -6.06 13.92 1.76
CA VAL A 535 -7.14 12.94 1.91
C VAL A 535 -8.05 13.36 3.05
N THR A 536 -9.28 13.75 2.71
CA THR A 536 -10.31 14.15 3.68
C THR A 536 -11.14 12.97 4.17
N LYS A 537 -11.25 11.92 3.35
CA LYS A 537 -11.93 10.68 3.69
C LYS A 537 -11.22 9.51 3.03
N VAL A 538 -10.78 8.56 3.84
CA VAL A 538 -10.12 7.36 3.37
C VAL A 538 -11.18 6.41 2.80
N ASP A 539 -11.02 5.95 1.55
CA ASP A 539 -11.78 4.83 1.04
C ASP A 539 -11.53 3.57 1.90
N PRO A 540 -12.56 3.01 2.56
CA PRO A 540 -12.40 1.86 3.46
C PRO A 540 -11.90 0.60 2.75
N TYR A 541 -11.99 0.55 1.42
CA TYR A 541 -11.53 -0.59 0.63
C TYR A 541 -10.12 -0.41 0.06
N GLN A 542 -9.46 0.72 0.32
CA GLN A 542 -8.15 1.05 -0.23
C GLN A 542 -8.10 0.97 -1.77
N ASN A 543 -9.22 1.19 -2.47
CA ASN A 543 -9.32 1.23 -3.93
C ASN A 543 -8.80 2.56 -4.53
N GLU A 544 -8.03 3.34 -3.77
CA GLU A 544 -7.53 4.67 -4.15
C GLU A 544 -8.65 5.72 -4.43
N ASP A 545 -9.89 5.41 -4.05
CA ASP A 545 -11.09 6.27 -4.20
C ASP A 545 -11.27 7.24 -3.02
N HIS A 546 -10.17 7.68 -2.43
CA HIS A 546 -10.24 8.62 -1.31
C HIS A 546 -10.90 9.94 -1.77
N GLU A 547 -11.56 10.65 -0.86
CA GLU A 547 -11.97 12.03 -1.12
C GLU A 547 -10.78 12.94 -0.80
N TYR A 548 -10.53 13.94 -1.66
CA TYR A 548 -9.36 14.81 -1.55
C TYR A 548 -9.71 16.29 -1.61
N GLU A 549 -8.94 17.09 -0.88
CA GLU A 549 -8.77 18.51 -1.06
C GLU A 549 -7.34 18.80 -1.52
N TRP A 550 -7.09 19.99 -2.09
CA TRP A 550 -5.76 20.39 -2.52
C TRP A 550 -5.29 21.60 -1.71
N ILE A 551 -4.03 21.57 -1.28
CA ILE A 551 -3.34 22.73 -0.72
C ILE A 551 -2.34 23.23 -1.75
N CYS A 552 -2.42 24.51 -2.10
CA CYS A 552 -1.43 25.20 -2.92
C CYS A 552 -0.55 26.08 -2.04
N CYS A 553 0.76 25.97 -2.19
CA CYS A 553 1.75 26.79 -1.50
C CYS A 553 2.60 27.56 -2.52
N THR A 554 2.64 28.88 -2.39
CA THR A 554 3.49 29.78 -3.21
C THR A 554 4.24 30.78 -2.32
N LYS A 555 5.48 31.15 -2.69
CA LYS A 555 6.19 32.30 -2.11
C LYS A 555 5.89 33.57 -2.92
N GLY A 556 5.52 34.66 -2.24
CA GLY A 556 5.22 35.97 -2.85
C GLY A 556 3.82 36.12 -3.46
N ASP A 557 3.46 37.36 -3.84
CA ASP A 557 2.13 37.73 -4.32
C ASP A 557 1.71 37.00 -5.59
N ASN A 558 0.67 36.16 -5.46
CA ASN A 558 -0.08 35.62 -6.58
C ASN A 558 -0.96 36.71 -7.19
N LYS A 559 -0.38 37.62 -7.98
CA LYS A 559 -1.18 38.24 -9.03
C LYS A 559 -1.23 37.26 -10.20
N PRO A 560 -2.37 36.60 -10.48
CA PRO A 560 -2.51 35.93 -11.76
C PRO A 560 -2.22 36.99 -12.80
N GLY A 561 -1.17 36.78 -13.61
CA GLY A 561 -0.89 37.65 -14.74
C GLY A 561 -2.19 37.78 -15.52
N LYS A 562 -2.74 38.99 -15.59
CA LYS A 562 -3.79 39.29 -16.55
C LYS A 562 -3.16 39.02 -17.91
N LEU A 563 -3.50 37.89 -18.52
CA LEU A 563 -3.27 37.63 -19.93
C LEU A 563 -4.13 38.58 -20.75
#